data_AF-A0A819I968-F1
#
_entry.id   AF-A0A819I968-F1
#
_cell.length_a   1.000
_cell.length_b   1.000
_cell.length_c   1.000
_cell.angle_alpha   90.00
_cell.angle_beta   90.00
_cell.angle_gamma   90.00
#
_symmetry.space_group_name_H-M   'P 1'
#
loop_
_entity.id
_entity.type
_entity.pdbx_description
1 polymer ?
#
loop_
_entity_poly.entity_id
_entity_poly.type
_entity_poly.pdbx_seq_one_letter_code
_entity_poly.pdbx_strand_id
1 'polypeptide(L)'
;MSEQIDCFYANGLTLQQFTNLQSLMLCGVGVNHMLDRIQIALPQLPHITHLTLDYCTLGYNRVTILPLINIIWSLPKLSYCYFINSITFCHDQALFVPPTVASSTITHLTIWNIDDPYCEMAALFEQTPYLQHFSVSAWTYYPDFRLTSSVPSITTLKISGFPYKTVCDLLQRLPNLSHLYLGANNSDDHQQWEELIGDFLPKLKKCQFNGRLLKKELLKN
;
A
#
# COMPACT_ATOMS: atom_id res chain seq x y z
N MET A 1 -6.26 22.10 -7.88
CA MET A 1 -5.82 21.08 -8.87
C MET A 1 -6.99 20.26 -9.43
N SER A 2 -8.25 20.50 -9.02
CA SER A 2 -9.43 19.81 -9.59
C SER A 2 -9.75 20.20 -11.04
N GLU A 3 -9.31 21.38 -11.50
CA GLU A 3 -9.73 21.94 -12.79
C GLU A 3 -9.30 21.15 -14.03
N GLN A 4 -8.15 20.44 -14.00
CA GLN A 4 -7.63 19.81 -15.22
C GLN A 4 -8.42 18.57 -15.63
N ILE A 5 -8.81 17.74 -14.67
CA ILE A 5 -9.56 16.52 -14.95
C ILE A 5 -11.03 16.83 -15.26
N ASP A 6 -11.59 17.86 -14.62
CA ASP A 6 -12.91 18.38 -14.95
C ASP A 6 -12.93 18.95 -16.37
N CYS A 7 -11.90 19.71 -16.77
CA CYS A 7 -11.71 20.18 -18.15
C CYS A 7 -11.58 19.02 -19.14
N PHE A 8 -10.80 17.99 -18.82
CA PHE A 8 -10.67 16.79 -19.67
C PHE A 8 -12.05 16.21 -20.00
N TYR A 9 -12.87 15.97 -18.98
CA TYR A 9 -14.22 15.45 -19.18
C TYR A 9 -15.20 16.42 -19.81
N ALA A 10 -15.10 17.73 -19.50
CA ALA A 10 -15.96 18.76 -20.08
C ALA A 10 -15.77 18.89 -21.60
N ASN A 11 -14.59 18.53 -22.11
CA ASN A 11 -14.30 18.47 -23.54
C ASN A 11 -14.75 17.15 -24.21
N GLY A 12 -15.56 16.33 -23.51
CA GLY A 12 -16.07 15.06 -24.03
C GLY A 12 -15.01 13.96 -24.12
N LEU A 13 -13.83 14.17 -23.54
CA LEU A 13 -12.81 13.14 -23.47
C LEU A 13 -13.14 12.15 -22.33
N THR A 14 -12.85 10.88 -22.57
CA THR A 14 -13.05 9.82 -21.58
C THR A 14 -11.82 8.94 -21.52
N LEU A 15 -11.55 8.36 -20.35
CA LEU A 15 -10.42 7.45 -20.20
C LEU A 15 -10.54 6.23 -21.15
N GLN A 16 -11.76 5.84 -21.52
CA GLN A 16 -12.04 4.72 -22.42
C GLN A 16 -11.44 4.90 -23.81
N GLN A 17 -11.14 6.13 -24.23
CA GLN A 17 -10.47 6.40 -25.50
C GLN A 17 -9.01 5.93 -25.51
N PHE A 18 -8.38 5.78 -24.34
CA PHE A 18 -7.01 5.32 -24.20
C PHE A 18 -6.95 3.79 -24.08
N THR A 19 -7.33 3.09 -25.15
CA THR A 19 -7.44 1.62 -25.15
C THR A 19 -6.12 0.89 -24.85
N ASN A 20 -4.98 1.52 -25.11
CA ASN A 20 -3.65 0.97 -24.84
C ASN A 20 -3.00 1.52 -23.55
N LEU A 21 -3.76 2.23 -22.69
CA LEU A 21 -3.22 2.84 -21.49
C LEU A 21 -2.66 1.78 -20.54
N GLN A 22 -1.37 1.91 -20.21
CA GLN A 22 -0.68 1.00 -19.28
C GLN A 22 -0.48 1.58 -17.89
N SER A 23 -0.39 2.91 -17.81
CA SER A 23 -0.10 3.61 -16.56
C SER A 23 -1.07 4.77 -16.41
N LEU A 24 -1.74 4.84 -15.26
CA LEU A 24 -2.66 5.92 -14.92
C LEU A 24 -2.25 6.51 -13.58
N MET A 25 -2.00 7.82 -13.56
CA MET A 25 -1.83 8.59 -12.34
C MET A 25 -2.98 9.58 -12.22
N LEU A 26 -3.69 9.51 -11.10
CA LEU A 26 -4.72 10.44 -10.72
C LEU A 26 -4.21 11.24 -9.54
N CYS A 27 -4.11 12.56 -9.69
CA CYS A 27 -3.62 13.45 -8.65
C CYS A 27 -4.68 14.48 -8.27
N GLY A 28 -4.95 14.67 -6.97
CA GLY A 28 -5.81 15.75 -6.49
C GLY A 28 -7.30 15.59 -6.86
N VAL A 29 -7.79 14.35 -6.97
CA VAL A 29 -9.17 14.05 -7.37
C VAL A 29 -10.11 14.09 -6.16
N GLY A 30 -11.17 14.91 -6.24
CA GLY A 30 -12.17 15.07 -5.16
C GLY A 30 -13.34 14.07 -5.17
N VAL A 31 -14.13 14.08 -4.08
CA VAL A 31 -14.94 12.96 -3.59
C VAL A 31 -16.16 12.56 -4.44
N ASN A 32 -16.82 13.47 -5.17
CA ASN A 32 -18.24 13.22 -5.46
C ASN A 32 -18.64 13.05 -6.93
N HIS A 33 -17.93 13.65 -7.90
CA HIS A 33 -18.29 13.49 -9.33
C HIS A 33 -17.28 12.72 -10.15
N MET A 34 -16.05 12.65 -9.62
CA MET A 34 -14.93 12.03 -10.29
C MET A 34 -14.80 10.55 -9.95
N LEU A 35 -15.19 10.17 -8.72
CA LEU A 35 -15.15 8.79 -8.25
C LEU A 35 -16.01 7.87 -9.13
N ASP A 36 -17.26 8.25 -9.40
CA ASP A 36 -18.17 7.47 -10.25
C ASP A 36 -17.62 7.30 -11.66
N ARG A 37 -17.04 8.36 -12.24
CA ARG A 37 -16.42 8.31 -13.58
C ARG A 37 -15.23 7.36 -13.62
N ILE A 38 -14.39 7.40 -12.59
CA ILE A 38 -13.23 6.51 -12.44
C ILE A 38 -13.71 5.07 -12.27
N GLN A 39 -14.72 4.81 -11.44
CA GLN A 39 -15.30 3.48 -11.24
C GLN A 39 -15.88 2.90 -12.52
N ILE A 40 -16.51 3.73 -13.36
CA ILE A 40 -17.02 3.31 -14.68
C ILE A 40 -15.88 3.07 -15.68
N ALA A 41 -14.84 3.89 -15.63
CA ALA A 41 -13.78 3.87 -16.64
C ALA A 41 -12.71 2.80 -16.40
N LEU A 42 -12.25 2.60 -15.15
CA LEU A 42 -11.16 1.68 -14.83
C LEU A 42 -11.38 0.25 -15.37
N PRO A 43 -12.58 -0.36 -15.26
CA PRO A 43 -12.82 -1.71 -15.81
C PRO A 43 -12.63 -1.81 -17.32
N GLN A 44 -12.72 -0.67 -18.04
CA GLN A 44 -12.58 -0.58 -19.49
C GLN A 44 -11.13 -0.35 -19.95
N LEU A 45 -10.16 -0.40 -19.04
CA LEU A 45 -8.74 -0.18 -19.32
C LEU A 45 -7.96 -1.51 -19.17
N PRO A 46 -8.09 -2.45 -20.12
CA PRO A 46 -7.64 -3.84 -19.96
C PRO A 46 -6.11 -3.99 -19.95
N HIS A 47 -5.36 -2.93 -20.24
CA HIS A 47 -3.90 -2.92 -20.31
C HIS A 47 -3.22 -2.21 -19.14
N ILE A 48 -3.98 -1.69 -18.16
CA ILE A 48 -3.37 -1.02 -17.00
C ILE A 48 -2.55 -2.02 -16.19
N THR A 49 -1.29 -1.64 -16.00
CA THR A 49 -0.28 -2.34 -15.19
C THR A 49 0.15 -1.51 -13.99
N HIS A 50 0.02 -0.17 -14.07
CA HIS A 50 0.38 0.77 -13.02
C HIS A 50 -0.79 1.72 -12.74
N LEU A 51 -1.20 1.80 -11.47
CA LEU A 51 -2.18 2.77 -10.99
C LEU A 51 -1.62 3.53 -9.81
N THR A 52 -1.61 4.86 -9.92
CA THR A 52 -1.25 5.76 -8.83
C THR A 52 -2.43 6.67 -8.53
N LEU A 53 -2.89 6.63 -7.29
CA LEU A 53 -3.77 7.63 -6.71
C LEU A 53 -2.88 8.48 -5.79
N ASP A 54 -2.73 9.76 -6.11
CA ASP A 54 -2.00 10.73 -5.30
C ASP A 54 -2.91 11.88 -4.86
N TYR A 55 -2.90 12.26 -3.58
CA TYR A 55 -3.78 13.32 -3.04
C TYR A 55 -5.27 13.22 -3.44
N CYS A 56 -5.78 12.00 -3.66
CA CYS A 56 -7.20 11.79 -3.99
C CYS A 56 -8.04 11.73 -2.70
N THR A 57 -9.24 12.30 -2.70
CA THR A 57 -10.18 12.16 -1.59
C THR A 57 -11.22 11.11 -2.00
N LEU A 58 -10.99 9.86 -1.60
CA LEU A 58 -11.73 8.69 -2.13
C LEU A 58 -13.08 8.40 -1.47
N GLY A 59 -13.45 9.16 -0.43
CA GLY A 59 -14.71 8.95 0.29
C GLY A 59 -14.57 9.24 1.78
N TYR A 60 -15.71 9.49 2.44
CA TYR A 60 -15.77 9.70 3.89
C TYR A 60 -16.12 8.43 4.67
N ASN A 61 -16.47 7.33 4.01
CA ASN A 61 -16.86 6.08 4.68
C ASN A 61 -16.54 4.82 3.86
N ARG A 62 -16.63 3.67 4.53
CA ARG A 62 -16.36 2.35 3.95
C ARG A 62 -17.25 1.99 2.76
N VAL A 63 -18.51 2.41 2.79
CA VAL A 63 -19.51 2.04 1.77
C VAL A 63 -19.18 2.67 0.43
N THR A 64 -18.63 3.89 0.42
CA THR A 64 -18.31 4.60 -0.83
C THR A 64 -16.96 4.19 -1.42
N ILE A 65 -15.98 3.84 -0.59
CA ILE A 65 -14.62 3.53 -1.06
C ILE A 65 -14.45 2.06 -1.50
N LEU A 66 -15.13 1.12 -0.84
CA LEU A 66 -14.96 -0.32 -1.10
C LEU A 66 -15.22 -0.72 -2.56
N PRO A 67 -16.26 -0.20 -3.27
CA PRO A 67 -16.47 -0.51 -4.68
C PRO A 67 -15.26 -0.15 -5.56
N LEU A 68 -14.65 1.02 -5.35
CA LEU A 68 -13.45 1.42 -6.09
C LEU A 68 -12.28 0.47 -5.80
N ILE A 69 -12.03 0.18 -4.52
CA ILE A 69 -10.94 -0.72 -4.12
C ILE A 69 -11.12 -2.10 -4.77
N ASN A 70 -12.34 -2.65 -4.77
CA ASN A 70 -12.62 -3.92 -5.42
C ASN A 70 -12.42 -3.87 -6.95
N ILE A 71 -12.80 -2.76 -7.61
CA ILE A 71 -12.52 -2.56 -9.03
C ILE A 71 -11.01 -2.58 -9.29
N ILE A 72 -10.24 -1.83 -8.50
CA ILE A 72 -8.77 -1.78 -8.61
C ILE A 72 -8.16 -3.17 -8.44
N TRP A 73 -8.58 -3.92 -7.42
CA TRP A 73 -8.08 -5.28 -7.16
C TRP A 73 -8.48 -6.29 -8.24
N SER A 74 -9.57 -6.03 -8.97
CA SER A 74 -10.08 -6.88 -10.06
C SER A 74 -9.43 -6.57 -11.42
N LEU A 75 -8.57 -5.55 -11.53
CA LEU A 75 -7.96 -5.19 -12.80
C LEU A 75 -7.02 -6.31 -13.29
N PRO A 76 -7.20 -6.84 -14.51
CA PRO A 76 -6.64 -8.13 -14.92
C PRO A 76 -5.13 -8.11 -15.21
N LYS A 77 -4.49 -6.93 -15.21
CA LYS A 77 -3.06 -6.76 -15.47
C LYS A 77 -2.38 -5.84 -14.46
N LEU A 78 -3.10 -5.36 -13.45
CA LEU A 78 -2.57 -4.38 -12.51
C LEU A 78 -1.50 -5.04 -11.63
N SER A 79 -0.25 -4.65 -11.84
CA SER A 79 0.92 -5.17 -11.11
C SER A 79 1.42 -4.21 -10.04
N TYR A 80 1.29 -2.90 -10.28
CA TYR A 80 1.78 -1.84 -9.40
C TYR A 80 0.63 -0.92 -8.99
N CYS A 81 0.40 -0.81 -7.69
CA CYS A 81 -0.64 0.03 -7.13
C CYS A 81 -0.06 0.95 -6.05
N TYR A 82 -0.35 2.24 -6.16
CA TYR A 82 0.15 3.26 -5.25
C TYR A 82 -1.01 4.12 -4.76
N PHE A 83 -1.22 4.11 -3.44
CA PHE A 83 -2.09 5.02 -2.71
C PHE A 83 -1.20 5.97 -1.91
N ILE A 84 -0.99 7.17 -2.42
CA ILE A 84 -0.08 8.16 -1.85
C ILE A 84 -0.93 9.35 -1.43
N ASN A 85 -0.92 9.76 -0.16
CA ASN A 85 -1.72 10.91 0.32
C ASN A 85 -3.22 10.85 -0.05
N SER A 86 -3.72 9.69 -0.49
CA SER A 86 -5.00 9.54 -1.19
C SER A 86 -6.11 9.00 -0.29
N ILE A 87 -5.84 9.00 1.01
CA ILE A 87 -6.80 8.65 2.03
C ILE A 87 -6.82 9.87 2.94
N THR A 88 -7.57 10.89 2.53
CA THR A 88 -7.75 12.10 3.34
C THR A 88 -8.85 11.82 4.36
N PHE A 89 -8.47 11.73 5.64
CA PHE A 89 -9.33 11.33 6.73
C PHE A 89 -10.29 12.44 7.16
N CYS A 90 -11.57 12.09 7.33
CA CYS A 90 -12.44 12.77 8.30
C CYS A 90 -12.06 12.22 9.67
N HIS A 91 -11.82 13.10 10.64
CA HIS A 91 -11.24 12.82 11.96
C HIS A 91 -11.90 11.72 12.81
N ASP A 92 -13.06 11.19 12.41
CA ASP A 92 -13.86 10.28 13.25
C ASP A 92 -13.99 8.84 12.73
N GLN A 93 -13.51 8.49 11.53
CA GLN A 93 -13.67 7.14 10.95
C GLN A 93 -12.44 6.72 10.11
N ALA A 94 -11.31 6.54 10.79
CA ALA A 94 -10.06 6.09 10.19
C ALA A 94 -10.09 4.60 9.87
N LEU A 95 -10.43 4.22 8.64
CA LEU A 95 -10.22 2.87 8.15
C LEU A 95 -9.81 2.95 6.67
N PHE A 96 -8.54 2.65 6.38
CA PHE A 96 -8.27 1.88 5.16
C PHE A 96 -9.27 0.74 5.13
N VAL A 97 -9.80 0.39 3.95
CA VAL A 97 -10.79 -0.69 3.81
C VAL A 97 -10.15 -1.77 2.95
N PRO A 98 -10.18 -3.06 3.36
CA PRO A 98 -9.50 -4.06 2.60
C PRO A 98 -10.41 -4.40 1.41
N PRO A 99 -9.85 -4.74 0.26
CA PRO A 99 -10.65 -5.35 -0.80
C PRO A 99 -11.38 -6.58 -0.24
N THR A 100 -12.56 -6.88 -0.77
CA THR A 100 -13.25 -8.16 -0.55
C THR A 100 -13.00 -9.15 -1.69
N VAL A 101 -12.24 -8.73 -2.71
CA VAL A 101 -11.89 -9.52 -3.88
C VAL A 101 -10.37 -9.68 -3.95
N ALA A 102 -9.91 -10.89 -4.25
CA ALA A 102 -8.49 -11.18 -4.32
C ALA A 102 -7.91 -10.70 -5.65
N SER A 103 -6.81 -9.96 -5.59
CA SER A 103 -6.02 -9.66 -6.79
C SER A 103 -5.12 -10.83 -7.13
N SER A 104 -5.16 -11.24 -8.40
CA SER A 104 -4.25 -12.25 -8.94
C SER A 104 -2.98 -11.67 -9.57
N THR A 105 -2.86 -10.34 -9.65
CA THR A 105 -1.81 -9.68 -10.44
C THR A 105 -0.98 -8.66 -9.66
N ILE A 106 -1.50 -8.07 -8.59
CA ILE A 106 -0.77 -7.06 -7.82
C ILE A 106 0.43 -7.71 -7.14
N THR A 107 1.61 -7.23 -7.51
CA THR A 107 2.90 -7.66 -6.94
C THR A 107 3.58 -6.54 -6.16
N HIS A 108 3.20 -5.29 -6.41
CA HIS A 108 3.74 -4.10 -5.75
C HIS A 108 2.59 -3.22 -5.24
N LEU A 109 2.56 -2.98 -3.94
CA LEU A 109 1.56 -2.15 -3.28
C LEU A 109 2.24 -1.14 -2.36
N THR A 110 1.90 0.13 -2.56
CA THR A 110 2.32 1.23 -1.70
C THR A 110 1.09 1.91 -1.11
N ILE A 111 1.05 2.09 0.21
CA ILE A 111 -0.01 2.81 0.92
C ILE A 111 0.65 3.77 1.92
N TRP A 112 0.67 5.06 1.62
CA TRP A 112 1.35 6.05 2.46
C TRP A 112 0.38 7.06 3.05
N ASN A 113 0.72 7.49 4.27
CA ASN A 113 0.00 8.49 5.06
C ASN A 113 -1.41 8.02 5.39
N ILE A 114 -1.48 6.82 5.95
CA ILE A 114 -2.70 6.21 6.51
C ILE A 114 -2.72 6.36 8.02
N ASP A 115 -3.85 6.81 8.56
CA ASP A 115 -4.14 6.80 9.98
C ASP A 115 -4.68 5.41 10.35
N ASP A 116 -4.10 4.82 11.40
CA ASP A 116 -4.50 3.55 12.01
C ASP A 116 -4.79 2.37 11.05
N PRO A 117 -3.80 1.91 10.25
CA PRO A 117 -4.00 0.87 9.23
C PRO A 117 -4.19 -0.54 9.79
N TYR A 118 -4.19 -0.70 11.11
CA TYR A 118 -3.86 -1.97 11.75
C TYR A 118 -4.96 -3.01 11.70
N CYS A 119 -6.23 -2.61 11.70
CA CYS A 119 -7.32 -3.57 11.77
C CYS A 119 -7.44 -4.47 10.53
N GLU A 120 -6.68 -4.21 9.45
CA GLU A 120 -6.99 -4.76 8.13
C GLU A 120 -5.82 -5.22 7.27
N MET A 121 -4.57 -5.11 7.75
CA MET A 121 -3.41 -5.61 7.00
C MET A 121 -3.48 -7.12 6.75
N ALA A 122 -4.05 -7.90 7.67
CA ALA A 122 -4.25 -9.34 7.49
C ALA A 122 -5.14 -9.62 6.28
N ALA A 123 -6.31 -8.96 6.22
CA ALA A 123 -7.24 -9.07 5.11
C ALA A 123 -6.60 -8.59 3.80
N LEU A 124 -5.81 -7.51 3.84
CA LEU A 124 -5.09 -7.02 2.66
C LEU A 124 -4.14 -8.08 2.07
N PHE A 125 -3.38 -8.79 2.92
CA PHE A 125 -2.47 -9.85 2.47
C PHE A 125 -3.21 -11.09 1.97
N GLU A 126 -4.31 -11.48 2.61
CA GLU A 126 -5.18 -12.57 2.12
C GLU A 126 -5.72 -12.27 0.72
N GLN A 127 -6.08 -11.02 0.46
CA GLN A 127 -6.64 -10.57 -0.81
C GLN A 127 -5.58 -10.12 -1.82
N THR A 128 -4.29 -10.21 -1.47
CA THR A 128 -3.19 -9.88 -2.38
C THR A 128 -2.10 -10.97 -2.30
N PRO A 129 -2.44 -12.24 -2.62
CA PRO A 129 -1.57 -13.39 -2.34
C PRO A 129 -0.22 -13.35 -3.05
N TYR A 130 -0.12 -12.66 -4.19
CA TYR A 130 1.11 -12.53 -4.98
C TYR A 130 1.94 -11.29 -4.65
N LEU A 131 1.61 -10.57 -3.58
CA LEU A 131 2.31 -9.35 -3.19
C LEU A 131 3.77 -9.63 -2.81
N GLN A 132 4.71 -9.06 -3.56
CA GLN A 132 6.16 -9.22 -3.35
C GLN A 132 6.78 -7.99 -2.70
N HIS A 133 6.33 -6.81 -3.12
CA HIS A 133 6.76 -5.54 -2.58
C HIS A 133 5.61 -4.85 -1.86
N PHE A 134 5.78 -4.64 -0.56
CA PHE A 134 4.83 -3.88 0.24
C PHE A 134 5.52 -2.66 0.85
N SER A 135 4.96 -1.48 0.62
CA SER A 135 5.39 -0.24 1.27
C SER A 135 4.23 0.40 2.00
N VAL A 136 4.42 0.67 3.29
CA VAL A 136 3.41 1.28 4.13
C VAL A 136 3.99 2.38 5.01
N SER A 137 3.29 3.49 5.13
CA SER A 137 3.64 4.57 6.06
C SER A 137 2.38 5.02 6.77
N ALA A 138 2.41 5.01 8.10
CA ALA A 138 1.23 5.26 8.90
C ALA A 138 1.51 6.13 10.13
N TRP A 139 0.46 6.75 10.64
CA TRP A 139 0.45 7.32 11.99
C TRP A 139 -0.49 6.47 12.83
N THR A 140 0.04 5.83 13.86
CA THR A 140 -0.79 5.00 14.73
C THR A 140 -0.70 5.43 16.18
N TYR A 141 -1.87 5.39 16.81
CA TYR A 141 -2.05 5.63 18.23
C TYR A 141 -2.23 4.34 19.03
N TYR A 142 -2.44 3.18 18.38
CA TYR A 142 -2.82 1.92 19.02
C TYR A 142 -1.92 0.74 18.56
N PRO A 143 -1.15 0.11 19.47
CA PRO A 143 -0.10 -0.85 19.11
C PRO A 143 -0.55 -2.33 18.97
N ASP A 144 -1.84 -2.66 19.04
CA ASP A 144 -2.30 -4.04 19.27
C ASP A 144 -2.54 -4.90 18.01
N PHE A 145 -1.79 -4.66 16.93
CA PHE A 145 -1.86 -5.49 15.73
C PHE A 145 -1.12 -6.82 15.89
N ARG A 146 -1.73 -7.92 15.45
CA ARG A 146 -1.08 -9.23 15.30
C ARG A 146 -1.49 -9.92 14.02
N LEU A 147 -0.53 -10.25 13.17
CA LEU A 147 -0.71 -11.24 12.11
C LEU A 147 -0.70 -12.64 12.71
N THR A 148 -1.76 -13.40 12.44
CA THR A 148 -1.89 -14.81 12.82
C THR A 148 -1.22 -15.74 11.80
N SER A 149 -1.21 -15.35 10.53
CA SER A 149 -0.72 -16.15 9.41
C SER A 149 0.62 -15.65 8.87
N SER A 150 1.41 -16.55 8.30
CA SER A 150 2.63 -16.21 7.56
C SER A 150 2.28 -15.67 6.17
N VAL A 151 3.06 -14.69 5.68
CA VAL A 151 2.92 -14.08 4.35
C VAL A 151 4.21 -14.32 3.56
N PRO A 152 4.38 -15.51 2.97
CA PRO A 152 5.63 -15.91 2.31
C PRO A 152 5.87 -15.21 0.96
N SER A 153 4.88 -14.55 0.39
CA SER A 153 5.01 -13.86 -0.90
C SER A 153 5.85 -12.59 -0.81
N ILE A 154 5.85 -11.91 0.34
CA ILE A 154 6.56 -10.64 0.54
C ILE A 154 8.08 -10.90 0.61
N THR A 155 8.80 -10.24 -0.29
CA THR A 155 10.27 -10.26 -0.33
C THR A 155 10.88 -8.90 -0.03
N THR A 156 10.10 -7.82 -0.17
CA THR A 156 10.52 -6.45 0.09
C THR A 156 9.49 -5.71 0.94
N LEU A 157 9.90 -5.23 2.11
CA LEU A 157 9.08 -4.43 3.01
C LEU A 157 9.71 -3.04 3.20
N LYS A 158 8.91 -1.99 3.02
CA LYS A 158 9.25 -0.63 3.44
C LYS A 158 8.20 -0.12 4.42
N ILE A 159 8.56 0.14 5.66
CA ILE A 159 7.62 0.47 6.74
C ILE A 159 8.09 1.70 7.53
N SER A 160 7.18 2.62 7.85
CA SER A 160 7.48 3.87 8.56
C SER A 160 6.32 4.31 9.45
N GLY A 161 6.62 4.84 10.64
CA GLY A 161 5.59 5.33 11.59
C GLY A 161 4.84 4.23 12.36
N PHE A 162 5.48 3.07 12.55
CA PHE A 162 4.95 1.93 13.30
C PHE A 162 5.74 1.77 14.62
N PRO A 163 5.11 1.36 15.75
CA PRO A 163 5.84 1.02 16.96
C PRO A 163 6.74 -0.19 16.75
N TYR A 164 7.90 -0.20 17.40
CA TYR A 164 8.90 -1.28 17.29
C TYR A 164 8.29 -2.68 17.41
N LYS A 165 7.52 -2.93 18.48
CA LYS A 165 6.88 -4.22 18.74
C LYS A 165 6.02 -4.69 17.57
N THR A 166 5.26 -3.78 16.96
CA THR A 166 4.39 -4.08 15.82
C THR A 166 5.19 -4.45 14.59
N VAL A 167 6.32 -3.77 14.36
CA VAL A 167 7.23 -4.13 13.27
C VAL A 167 7.83 -5.52 13.51
N CYS A 168 8.21 -5.85 14.75
CA CYS A 168 8.70 -7.19 15.09
C CYS A 168 7.67 -8.28 14.82
N ASP A 169 6.44 -8.10 15.31
CA ASP A 169 5.35 -9.06 15.11
C ASP A 169 5.06 -9.28 13.61
N LEU A 170 5.14 -8.23 12.80
CA LEU A 170 5.04 -8.32 11.34
C LEU A 170 6.21 -9.11 10.75
N LEU A 171 7.45 -8.77 11.09
CA LEU A 171 8.65 -9.37 10.52
C LEU A 171 8.74 -10.88 10.78
N GLN A 172 8.30 -11.34 11.95
CA GLN A 172 8.20 -12.77 12.28
C GLN A 172 7.28 -13.57 11.34
N ARG A 173 6.40 -12.89 10.59
CA ARG A 173 5.47 -13.52 9.64
C ARG A 173 5.94 -13.47 8.20
N LEU A 174 7.10 -12.87 7.90
CA LEU A 174 7.63 -12.68 6.55
C LEU A 174 8.88 -13.55 6.30
N PRO A 175 8.74 -14.89 6.21
CA PRO A 175 9.89 -15.81 6.18
C PRO A 175 10.77 -15.68 4.93
N ASN A 176 10.30 -15.00 3.89
CA ASN A 176 11.01 -14.79 2.63
C ASN A 176 11.49 -13.35 2.44
N LEU A 177 11.42 -12.52 3.48
CA LEU A 177 11.86 -11.15 3.41
C LEU A 177 13.37 -11.08 3.13
N SER A 178 13.72 -10.40 2.04
CA SER A 178 15.10 -10.22 1.59
C SER A 178 15.54 -8.77 1.60
N HIS A 179 14.60 -7.82 1.60
CA HIS A 179 14.87 -6.39 1.65
C HIS A 179 13.95 -5.72 2.66
N LEU A 180 14.55 -5.04 3.65
CA LEU A 180 13.86 -4.30 4.69
C LEU A 180 14.28 -2.83 4.66
N TYR A 181 13.31 -1.92 4.66
CA TYR A 181 13.51 -0.49 4.76
C TYR A 181 12.66 0.05 5.91
N LEU A 182 13.31 0.64 6.89
CA LEU A 182 12.71 1.21 8.09
C LEU A 182 12.81 2.74 7.98
N GLY A 183 11.65 3.41 8.01
CA GLY A 183 11.55 4.87 8.01
C GLY A 183 11.65 5.47 9.42
N ALA A 184 11.43 6.79 9.48
CA ALA A 184 11.56 7.54 10.72
C ALA A 184 10.47 7.10 11.72
N ASN A 185 10.81 7.17 13.02
CA ASN A 185 10.00 6.73 14.18
C ASN A 185 10.12 5.26 14.58
N ASN A 186 10.84 4.44 13.81
CA ASN A 186 11.29 3.12 14.27
C ASN A 186 12.51 3.36 15.18
N SER A 187 12.44 3.01 16.46
CA SER A 187 13.43 3.37 17.49
C SER A 187 14.88 3.09 17.10
N ASP A 188 15.78 4.03 17.41
CA ASP A 188 17.22 3.99 17.12
C ASP A 188 18.03 2.97 17.96
N ASP A 189 17.36 2.06 18.68
CA ASP A 189 18.06 1.01 19.44
C ASP A 189 18.54 -0.09 18.49
N HIS A 190 19.75 0.12 17.96
CA HIS A 190 20.39 -0.77 16.99
C HIS A 190 20.52 -2.22 17.46
N GLN A 191 20.72 -2.46 18.77
CA GLN A 191 20.92 -3.82 19.29
C GLN A 191 19.66 -4.67 19.15
N GLN A 192 18.49 -4.10 19.42
CA GLN A 192 17.21 -4.80 19.30
C GLN A 192 16.93 -5.25 17.86
N TRP A 193 17.32 -4.42 16.88
CA TRP A 193 17.19 -4.76 15.47
C TRP A 193 18.16 -5.85 15.02
N GLU A 194 19.39 -5.89 15.57
CA GLU A 194 20.35 -6.95 15.26
C GLU A 194 19.84 -8.32 15.72
N GLU A 195 19.33 -8.42 16.94
CA GLU A 195 18.73 -9.66 17.49
C GLU A 195 17.55 -10.12 16.65
N LEU A 196 16.62 -9.20 16.33
CA LEU A 196 15.44 -9.51 15.50
C LEU A 196 15.82 -10.01 14.10
N ILE A 197 16.81 -9.38 13.46
CA ILE A 197 17.29 -9.78 12.13
C ILE A 197 17.92 -11.16 12.20
N GLY A 198 18.75 -11.41 13.22
CA GLY A 198 19.42 -12.69 13.43
C GLY A 198 18.44 -13.86 13.59
N ASP A 199 17.40 -13.66 14.40
CA ASP A 199 16.48 -14.72 14.80
C ASP A 199 15.38 -15.02 13.77
N PHE A 200 14.89 -13.99 13.06
CA PHE A 200 13.65 -14.11 12.28
C PHE A 200 13.79 -13.81 10.79
N LEU A 201 14.90 -13.22 10.35
CA LEU A 201 15.07 -12.77 8.96
C LEU A 201 16.28 -13.44 8.27
N PRO A 202 16.34 -14.79 8.20
CA PRO A 202 17.50 -15.52 7.70
C PRO A 202 17.79 -15.29 6.20
N LYS A 203 16.85 -14.71 5.44
CA LYS A 203 17.00 -14.43 4.01
C LYS A 203 17.29 -12.96 3.72
N LEU A 204 17.48 -12.13 4.75
CA LEU A 204 17.68 -10.70 4.61
C LEU A 204 19.02 -10.39 3.93
N LYS A 205 18.95 -9.77 2.76
CA LYS A 205 20.12 -9.34 1.97
C LYS A 205 20.41 -7.86 2.11
N LYS A 206 19.39 -7.08 2.48
CA LYS A 206 19.47 -5.62 2.58
C LYS A 206 18.59 -5.12 3.71
N CYS A 207 19.17 -4.33 4.60
CA CYS A 207 18.45 -3.59 5.63
C CYS A 207 18.86 -2.11 5.58
N GLN A 208 17.88 -1.21 5.57
CA GLN A 208 18.09 0.23 5.57
C GLN A 208 17.28 0.92 6.68
N PHE A 209 17.91 1.85 7.37
CA PHE A 209 17.32 2.71 8.40
C PHE A 209 17.40 4.16 7.95
N ASN A 210 16.27 4.85 7.81
CA ASN A 210 16.22 6.26 7.40
C ASN A 210 17.07 6.56 6.14
N GLY A 211 17.05 5.63 5.18
CA GLY A 211 17.84 5.72 3.95
C GLY A 211 19.33 5.38 4.08
N ARG A 212 19.82 5.03 5.27
CA ARG A 212 21.20 4.58 5.53
C ARG A 212 21.25 3.06 5.55
N LEU A 213 22.21 2.48 4.84
CA LEU A 213 22.46 1.04 4.86
C LEU A 213 23.07 0.61 6.19
N LEU A 214 22.56 -0.47 6.79
CA LEU A 214 23.33 -1.21 7.80
C LEU A 214 24.57 -1.81 7.15
N LYS A 215 25.71 -1.72 7.84
CA LYS A 215 26.97 -2.26 7.33
C LYS A 215 26.83 -3.77 7.11
N LYS A 216 27.44 -4.25 6.03
CA LYS A 216 27.47 -5.67 5.60
C LYS A 216 27.94 -6.65 6.69
N GLU A 217 28.63 -6.19 7.73
CA GLU A 217 29.15 -7.02 8.82
C GLU A 217 28.05 -7.68 9.65
N LEU A 218 26.82 -7.13 9.63
CA LEU A 218 25.66 -7.60 10.40
C LEU A 218 24.69 -8.50 9.59
N LEU A 219 24.91 -8.66 8.28
CA LEU A 219 24.08 -9.50 7.40
C LEU A 219 24.76 -10.84 7.07
N LYS A 220 25.73 -11.26 7.89
CA LYS A 220 26.42 -12.54 7.73
C LYS A 220 25.70 -13.62 8.53
N ASN A 221 24.57 -14.08 7.99
CA ASN A 221 24.02 -15.41 8.29
C ASN A 221 24.01 -16.22 7.01
#